data_AF-A0A229W0W6-F1
#
_entry.id   AF-A0A229W0W6-F1
#
_cell.length_a   1.000
_cell.length_b   1.000
_cell.length_c   1.000
_cell.angle_alpha   90.00
_cell.angle_beta   90.00
_cell.angle_gamma   90.00
#
_symmetry.space_group_name_H-M   'P 1'
#
loop_
_entity.id
_entity.type
_entity.pdbx_description
1 polymer ?
#
loop_
_entity_poly.entity_id
_entity_poly.type
_entity_poly.pdbx_seq_one_letter_code
_entity_poly.pdbx_strand_id
1 'polypeptide(L)'
;MDEPRHAGSLGGGLELTSLWPAFAAERGGVTLTPNADGSFTLNGTATAGTQLFTSGQKLAAGIYRLAVQPEGLPVACRVHDSQSDTKIDSTGPAKQFTIPTDTTSVSYQFLPNSGATFTDTTVTPTLVRLDN
;
A
#
# COMPACT_ATOMS: atom_id res chain seq x y z
N MET A 1 -47.79 -13.58 15.49
CA MET A 1 -46.42 -13.30 15.96
C MET A 1 -45.63 -13.23 14.68
N ASP A 2 -45.66 -12.08 14.01
CA ASP A 2 -45.07 -11.93 12.70
C ASP A 2 -44.44 -10.54 12.64
N GLU A 3 -43.18 -10.47 13.02
CA GLU A 3 -42.33 -9.33 12.76
C GLU A 3 -41.87 -9.39 11.29
N PRO A 4 -41.97 -8.29 10.53
CA PRO A 4 -41.41 -8.21 9.19
C PRO A 4 -39.89 -8.17 9.32
N ARG A 5 -39.20 -9.22 8.89
CA ARG A 5 -37.73 -9.16 8.78
C ARG A 5 -37.39 -8.23 7.62
N HIS A 6 -37.02 -7.03 8.00
CA HIS A 6 -36.45 -5.95 7.21
C HIS A 6 -35.61 -6.48 6.04
N ALA A 7 -36.11 -6.25 4.83
CA ALA A 7 -35.26 -5.99 3.68
C ALA A 7 -34.66 -4.59 3.85
N GLY A 8 -33.55 -4.48 4.60
CA GLY A 8 -32.60 -3.37 4.43
C GLY A 8 -31.56 -3.84 3.42
N SER A 9 -31.50 -3.29 2.21
CA SER A 9 -30.61 -2.15 1.89
C SER A 9 -29.28 -2.30 2.64
N LEU A 10 -28.18 -2.67 2.00
CA LEU A 10 -27.38 -1.73 1.22
C LEU A 10 -26.70 -2.42 0.03
N GLY A 11 -27.31 -2.28 -1.16
CA GLY A 11 -26.53 -2.28 -2.39
C GLY A 11 -25.74 -0.97 -2.41
N GLY A 12 -24.45 -1.03 -2.07
CA GLY A 12 -23.55 0.13 -2.07
C GLY A 12 -22.61 0.12 -0.88
N GLY A 13 -21.40 -0.41 -1.07
CA GLY A 13 -20.37 -0.43 -0.04
C GLY A 13 -19.10 -1.10 -0.54
N LEU A 14 -18.44 -0.50 -1.54
CA LEU A 14 -17.04 -0.80 -1.81
C LEU A 14 -16.22 -0.25 -0.63
N GLU A 15 -16.24 -0.95 0.50
CA GLU A 15 -15.08 -0.93 1.38
C GLU A 15 -13.99 -1.63 0.59
N LEU A 16 -13.26 -0.85 -0.21
CA LEU A 16 -12.11 -1.35 -0.95
C LEU A 16 -11.03 -1.69 0.09
N THR A 17 -11.11 -2.87 0.69
CA THR A 17 -10.08 -3.38 1.60
C THR A 17 -8.73 -3.20 0.93
N SER A 18 -7.83 -2.46 1.58
CA SER A 18 -6.50 -2.24 1.05
C SER A 18 -5.83 -3.59 0.82
N LEU A 19 -5.35 -3.81 -0.40
CA LEU A 19 -4.55 -4.96 -0.80
C LEU A 19 -3.08 -4.79 -0.40
N TRP A 20 -2.73 -3.66 0.23
CA TRP A 20 -1.38 -3.45 0.75
C TRP A 20 -1.14 -4.38 1.95
N PRO A 21 -0.14 -5.27 1.93
CA PRO A 21 0.08 -6.24 2.99
C PRO A 21 0.66 -5.56 4.23
N ALA A 22 0.22 -5.99 5.42
CA ALA A 22 0.88 -5.63 6.67
C ALA A 22 2.18 -6.45 6.86
N PHE A 23 3.28 -5.78 7.19
CA PHE A 23 4.57 -6.41 7.50
C PHE A 23 5.46 -5.48 8.33
N ALA A 24 6.33 -6.05 9.16
CA ALA A 24 7.30 -5.31 9.96
C ALA A 24 8.71 -5.49 9.41
N ALA A 25 9.54 -4.47 9.57
CA ALA A 25 10.91 -4.52 9.08
C ALA A 25 11.83 -3.42 9.59
N GLU A 26 13.13 -3.62 9.39
CA GLU A 26 14.16 -2.61 9.63
C GLU A 26 15.20 -2.66 8.52
N ARG A 27 15.50 -1.50 7.92
CA ARG A 27 16.56 -1.40 6.92
C ARG A 27 16.99 0.05 6.68
N GLY A 28 18.27 0.24 6.34
CA GLY A 28 18.81 1.57 6.02
C GLY A 28 18.66 2.59 7.14
N GLY A 29 18.64 2.16 8.42
CA GLY A 29 18.46 3.05 9.57
C GLY A 29 17.02 3.48 9.84
N VAL A 30 16.04 2.93 9.12
CA VAL A 30 14.60 3.14 9.36
C VAL A 30 13.94 1.82 9.75
N THR A 31 13.18 1.86 10.84
CA THR A 31 12.30 0.78 11.30
C THR A 31 10.87 1.10 10.86
N LEU A 32 10.19 0.10 10.29
CA LEU A 32 8.80 0.13 9.86
C LEU A 32 7.98 -0.84 10.71
N THR A 33 6.95 -0.33 11.37
CA THR A 33 6.06 -1.12 12.24
C THR A 33 4.62 -1.06 11.71
N PRO A 34 3.99 -2.18 11.33
CA PRO A 34 2.61 -2.19 10.89
C PRO A 34 1.67 -1.99 12.09
N ASN A 35 0.63 -1.21 11.89
CA ASN A 35 -0.44 -0.98 12.85
C ASN A 35 -1.67 -1.80 12.48
N ALA A 36 -2.58 -2.03 13.43
CA ALA A 36 -3.79 -2.83 13.23
C ALA A 36 -4.79 -2.23 12.23
N ASP A 37 -4.67 -0.93 11.95
CA ASP A 37 -5.53 -0.16 11.04
C ASP A 37 -5.02 -0.13 9.59
N GLY A 38 -3.91 -0.82 9.29
CA GLY A 38 -3.30 -0.84 7.95
C GLY A 38 -2.32 0.31 7.69
N SER A 39 -2.13 1.21 8.66
CA SER A 39 -1.03 2.18 8.63
C SER A 39 0.29 1.56 9.12
N PHE A 40 1.37 2.31 8.98
CA PHE A 40 2.70 1.95 9.44
C PHE A 40 3.33 3.12 10.18
N THR A 41 4.09 2.83 11.23
CA THR A 41 4.90 3.80 11.95
C THR A 41 6.36 3.66 11.52
N LEU A 42 6.98 4.77 11.11
CA LEU A 42 8.39 4.87 10.73
C LEU A 42 9.19 5.56 11.83
N ASN A 43 10.35 5.00 12.15
CA ASN A 43 11.31 5.56 13.10
C ASN A 43 12.74 5.43 12.58
N GLY A 44 13.57 6.45 12.82
CA GLY A 44 15.01 6.44 12.51
C GLY A 44 15.39 7.35 11.33
N THR A 45 16.65 7.28 10.91
CA THR A 45 17.20 8.15 9.87
C THR A 45 17.62 7.31 8.66
N ALA A 46 17.06 7.61 7.49
CA ALA A 46 17.37 6.93 6.25
C ALA A 46 18.82 7.19 5.83
N THR A 47 19.67 6.18 5.95
CA THR A 47 21.09 6.21 5.53
C THR A 47 21.30 5.72 4.10
N ALA A 48 20.28 5.09 3.49
CA ALA A 48 20.25 4.69 2.09
C ALA A 48 18.82 4.80 1.52
N GLY A 49 18.68 5.05 0.21
CA GLY A 49 17.41 5.50 -0.38
C GLY A 49 16.40 4.44 -0.82
N THR A 50 16.68 3.14 -0.77
CA THR A 50 15.74 2.15 -1.35
C THR A 50 15.89 0.78 -0.75
N GLN A 51 14.90 0.29 0.01
CA GLN A 51 14.93 -1.09 0.47
C GLN A 51 13.55 -1.78 0.55
N LEU A 52 13.53 -2.98 -0.06
CA LEU A 52 12.36 -3.74 -0.51
C LEU A 52 11.66 -4.53 0.60
N PHE A 53 10.32 -4.53 0.54
CA PHE A 53 9.50 -5.61 1.07
C PHE A 53 8.85 -6.35 -0.08
N THR A 54 9.37 -7.53 -0.35
CA THR A 54 8.82 -8.44 -1.36
C THR A 54 7.90 -9.41 -0.63
N SER A 55 6.60 -9.23 -0.80
CA SER A 55 5.64 -10.32 -0.59
C SER A 55 5.11 -10.67 -1.97
N GLY A 56 5.40 -11.88 -2.45
CA GLY A 56 4.79 -12.41 -3.68
C GLY A 56 3.30 -12.62 -3.47
N GLN A 57 2.54 -11.53 -3.43
CA GLN A 57 1.09 -11.56 -3.46
C GLN A 57 0.66 -11.66 -4.92
N LYS A 58 -0.29 -12.54 -5.20
CA LYS A 58 -0.94 -12.57 -6.50
C LYS A 58 -1.78 -11.30 -6.66
N LEU A 59 -1.48 -10.49 -7.67
CA LEU A 59 -2.44 -9.53 -8.22
C LEU A 59 -3.06 -10.13 -9.46
N ALA A 60 -4.39 -10.09 -9.53
CA ALA A 60 -5.10 -10.45 -10.75
C ALA A 60 -4.88 -9.38 -11.83
N ALA A 61 -5.12 -9.73 -13.09
CA ALA A 61 -5.27 -8.72 -14.13
C ALA A 61 -6.38 -7.73 -13.74
N GLY A 62 -6.12 -6.43 -13.87
CA GLY A 62 -7.07 -5.41 -13.42
C GLY A 62 -6.47 -4.01 -13.34
N ILE A 63 -7.32 -3.06 -13.00
CA ILE A 63 -7.00 -1.66 -12.78
C ILE A 63 -6.90 -1.42 -11.28
N TYR A 64 -5.78 -0.85 -10.85
CA TYR A 64 -5.48 -0.61 -9.46
C TYR A 64 -5.21 0.87 -9.20
N ARG A 65 -5.43 1.29 -7.95
CA ARG A 65 -5.11 2.63 -7.46
C ARG A 65 -4.24 2.55 -6.21
N LEU A 66 -3.05 3.13 -6.27
CA LEU A 66 -2.11 3.28 -5.16
C LEU A 66 -2.14 4.71 -4.63
N ALA A 67 -2.44 4.88 -3.35
CA ALA A 67 -2.36 6.16 -2.65
C ALA A 67 -1.50 6.05 -1.39
N VAL A 68 -1.00 7.19 -0.93
CA VAL A 68 -0.24 7.32 0.32
C VAL A 68 -0.79 8.49 1.12
N GLN A 69 -0.96 8.30 2.43
CA GLN A 69 -1.34 9.36 3.35
C GLN A 69 -0.44 9.37 4.59
N PRO A 70 -0.15 10.53 5.19
CA PRO A 70 -0.35 11.86 4.62
C PRO A 70 0.55 12.07 3.38
N GLU A 71 0.12 12.96 2.49
CA GLU A 71 0.90 13.33 1.30
C GLU A 71 2.12 14.18 1.66
N GLY A 72 3.16 14.15 0.81
CA GLY A 72 4.32 15.03 0.96
C GLY A 72 5.33 14.57 2.01
N LEU A 73 5.14 13.40 2.63
CA LEU A 73 6.18 12.78 3.43
C LEU A 73 7.41 12.46 2.58
N PRO A 74 8.63 12.52 3.15
CA PRO A 74 9.87 12.15 2.46
C PRO A 74 10.02 10.62 2.31
N VAL A 75 8.95 9.93 1.92
CA VAL A 75 8.89 8.49 1.65
C VAL A 75 7.93 8.23 0.49
N ALA A 76 8.37 7.46 -0.50
CA ALA A 76 7.49 6.93 -1.54
C ALA A 76 7.01 5.52 -1.17
N CYS A 77 5.78 5.17 -1.53
CA CYS A 77 5.33 3.78 -1.59
C CYS A 77 5.32 3.32 -3.04
N ARG A 78 5.81 2.12 -3.32
CA ARG A 78 5.86 1.55 -4.66
C ARG A 78 5.16 0.20 -4.72
N VAL A 79 4.37 0.00 -5.77
CA VAL A 79 4.03 -1.34 -6.26
C VAL A 79 4.92 -1.63 -7.45
N HIS A 80 5.62 -2.75 -7.42
CA HIS A 80 6.48 -3.20 -8.52
C HIS A 80 6.15 -4.64 -8.90
N ASP A 81 5.59 -4.82 -10.09
CA ASP A 81 5.39 -6.12 -10.73
C ASP A 81 6.66 -6.51 -11.48
N SER A 82 7.40 -7.50 -10.96
CA SER A 82 8.65 -7.92 -11.56
C SER A 82 8.47 -8.85 -12.77
N GLN A 83 7.26 -9.32 -13.09
CA GLN A 83 7.01 -10.06 -14.33
C GLN A 83 6.96 -9.13 -15.55
N SER A 84 6.34 -7.96 -15.40
CA SER A 84 6.25 -6.95 -16.47
C SER A 84 7.27 -5.80 -16.31
N ASP A 85 8.08 -5.82 -15.26
CA ASP A 85 8.96 -4.72 -14.79
C ASP A 85 8.20 -3.38 -14.58
N THR A 86 6.89 -3.44 -14.34
CA THR A 86 6.06 -2.25 -14.11
C THR A 86 6.30 -1.73 -12.69
N LYS A 87 6.73 -0.47 -12.56
CA LYS A 87 6.99 0.21 -11.29
C LYS A 87 6.08 1.43 -11.13
N ILE A 88 5.29 1.45 -10.06
CA ILE A 88 4.36 2.54 -9.76
C ILE A 88 4.72 3.11 -8.39
N ASP A 89 5.36 4.28 -8.39
CA ASP A 89 5.70 5.05 -7.19
C ASP A 89 4.61 6.06 -6.85
N SER A 90 4.18 6.14 -5.60
CA SER A 90 3.37 7.24 -5.08
C SER A 90 4.02 7.88 -3.84
N THR A 91 4.20 9.19 -3.89
CA THR A 91 4.64 10.06 -2.77
C THR A 91 3.53 11.00 -2.31
N GLY A 92 2.31 10.82 -2.82
CA GLY A 92 1.21 11.75 -2.67
C GLY A 92 -0.06 11.24 -3.38
N PRO A 93 -0.60 11.98 -4.37
CA PRO A 93 -1.94 11.72 -4.86
C PRO A 93 -2.05 10.34 -5.47
N ALA A 94 -3.26 9.78 -5.37
CA ALA A 94 -3.54 8.44 -5.83
C ALA A 94 -3.14 8.26 -7.31
N LYS A 95 -2.34 7.22 -7.60
CA LYS A 95 -1.93 6.86 -8.96
C LYS A 95 -2.62 5.59 -9.39
N GLN A 96 -3.17 5.61 -10.60
CA GLN A 96 -3.80 4.45 -11.22
C GLN A 96 -2.80 3.71 -12.11
N PHE A 97 -2.90 2.39 -12.15
CA PHE A 97 -2.12 1.53 -13.02
C PHE A 97 -2.90 0.27 -13.40
N THR A 98 -2.44 -0.41 -14.44
CA THR A 98 -3.07 -1.64 -14.93
C THR A 98 -2.08 -2.79 -14.79
N ILE A 99 -2.54 -3.89 -14.21
CA ILE A 99 -1.89 -5.20 -14.27
C ILE A 99 -2.49 -5.93 -15.47
N PRO A 100 -1.74 -6.14 -16.56
CA PRO A 100 -2.30 -6.67 -17.82
C PRO A 100 -2.63 -8.17 -17.75
N THR A 101 -1.93 -8.91 -16.90
CA THR A 101 -2.08 -10.35 -16.70
C THR A 101 -1.88 -10.67 -15.22
N ASP A 102 -2.55 -11.72 -14.73
CA ASP A 102 -2.31 -12.24 -13.38
C ASP A 102 -0.81 -12.40 -13.11
N THR A 103 -0.30 -11.72 -12.08
CA THR A 103 1.11 -11.79 -11.68
C THR A 103 1.22 -12.23 -10.23
N THR A 104 2.20 -13.08 -9.94
CA THR A 104 2.51 -13.58 -8.60
C THR A 104 3.76 -12.92 -8.01
N SER A 105 4.40 -12.01 -8.77
CA SER A 105 5.70 -11.42 -8.43
C SER A 105 5.59 -9.92 -8.23
N VAL A 106 4.68 -9.51 -7.35
CA VAL A 106 4.52 -8.11 -6.97
C VAL A 106 5.33 -7.82 -5.71
N SER A 107 5.93 -6.64 -5.62
CA SER A 107 6.64 -6.15 -4.44
C SER A 107 6.08 -4.81 -3.99
N TYR A 108 6.00 -4.62 -2.67
CA TYR A 108 5.39 -3.47 -2.01
C TYR A 108 6.49 -2.76 -1.24
N GLN A 109 6.97 -1.63 -1.74
CA GLN A 109 8.21 -1.04 -1.26
C GLN A 109 7.94 0.30 -0.60
N PHE A 110 8.65 0.58 0.48
CA PHE A 110 8.82 1.93 1.00
C PHE A 110 10.19 2.44 0.55
N LEU A 111 10.25 3.68 0.05
CA LEU A 111 11.45 4.35 -0.40
C LEU A 111 11.63 5.66 0.38
N PRO A 112 12.15 5.60 1.62
CA PRO A 112 12.51 6.80 2.37
C PRO A 112 13.61 7.59 1.65
N ASN A 113 13.48 8.92 1.59
CA ASN A 113 14.52 9.78 1.04
C ASN A 113 15.78 9.70 1.91
N SER A 114 16.95 9.55 1.29
CA SER A 114 18.22 9.55 2.03
C SER A 114 18.38 10.83 2.85
N GLY A 115 18.80 10.69 4.10
CA GLY A 115 18.93 11.76 5.09
C GLY A 115 17.63 12.13 5.83
N ALA A 116 16.47 11.63 5.39
CA ALA A 116 15.21 11.89 6.08
C ALA A 116 15.19 11.20 7.44
N THR A 117 14.74 11.92 8.47
CA THR A 117 14.55 11.39 9.82
C THR A 117 13.06 11.30 10.11
N PHE A 118 12.64 10.13 10.60
CA PHE A 118 11.27 9.81 10.99
C PHE A 118 11.25 9.64 12.51
N THR A 119 10.29 10.26 13.17
CA THR A 119 10.06 10.13 14.61
C THR A 119 8.57 9.92 14.80
N ASP A 120 8.22 8.69 15.16
CA ASP A 120 6.83 8.23 15.29
C ASP A 120 5.96 8.62 14.08
N THR A 121 6.53 8.55 12.87
CA THR A 121 5.89 9.09 11.68
C THR A 121 4.95 8.05 11.07
N THR A 122 3.65 8.33 11.09
CA THR A 122 2.65 7.44 10.50
C THR A 122 2.55 7.63 8.98
N VAL A 123 2.53 6.53 8.23
CA VAL A 123 2.22 6.47 6.80
C VAL A 123 1.18 5.39 6.54
N THR A 124 0.23 5.68 5.67
CA THR A 124 -0.86 4.78 5.31
C THR A 124 -0.87 4.58 3.80
N PRO A 125 -0.26 3.51 3.28
CA PRO A 125 -0.42 3.12 1.90
C PRO A 125 -1.79 2.46 1.69
N THR A 126 -2.43 2.77 0.58
CA THR A 126 -3.71 2.17 0.19
C THR A 126 -3.60 1.67 -1.23
N LEU A 127 -3.73 0.35 -1.43
CA LEU A 127 -3.83 -0.26 -2.75
C LEU A 127 -5.23 -0.84 -2.92
N VAL A 128 -5.95 -0.38 -3.93
CA VAL A 128 -7.31 -0.88 -4.19
C VAL A 128 -7.47 -1.27 -5.64
N ARG A 129 -8.26 -2.33 -5.89
CA ARG A 129 -8.70 -2.68 -7.24
C ARG A 129 -9.92 -1.84 -7.60
N LEU A 130 -9.99 -1.37 -8.85
CA LEU A 130 -11.04 -0.48 -9.35
C LEU A 130 -11.99 -1.16 -10.34
N ASP A 131 -11.57 -2.26 -10.96
CA ASP A 131 -12.41 -3.09 -11.81
C ASP A 131 -13.11 -4.20 -10.99
N ASN A 132 -14.34 -4.51 -11.38
CA ASN A 132 -15.20 -5.53 -10.78
C ASN A 132 -14.99 -6.90 -11.46
#